data_AF-A0A1X2G386-F1
#
_entry.id   AF-A0A1X2G386-F1
#
_cell.length_a   1.000
_cell.length_b   1.000
_cell.length_c   1.000
_cell.angle_alpha   90.00
_cell.angle_beta   90.00
_cell.angle_gamma   90.00
#
_symmetry.space_group_name_H-M   'P 1'
#
loop_
_entity.id
_entity.type
_entity.pdbx_description
1 polymer ?
#
loop_
_entity_poly.entity_id
_entity_poly.type
_entity_poly.pdbx_seq_one_letter_code
_entity_poly.pdbx_strand_id
1 'polypeptide(L)'
;MHQQQYQLREKTSANPLKAQKEWQLSIINGHLRLETGIVSIKDLLQFAHPSPIRSLSAFDTTCVPFQIGNQLSFIALTTKQLVKRGLYDSSSKTFSNAKNTYFTSSLSLEFPNTQLTSTLDPFGSMLSRNLRQIECVPLALTLDDPENVIVKFIEQFLKCYQTSLPLLHEPTYMQYFKKCHDNVVRDNMDPALAHGPVTLAICTFMSISCCHHLQLNLLQRRRLAEHFYEKCYTQLCDILDDSRPCKQLEALMTINFLQKFFFMTLRLQNMHRMGSIAILLVGELGKVTKELSQVERAILQRHATYASIFFACVEYISCKRMDDIHMTEVPLDILPDESEESKNCLCVYVHSLRLVLNPTFKQMVVIGCDETDMVPTPIYFLFLTFRNTLEES
;
A
#
# COMPACT_ATOMS: atom_id res chain seq x y z
N MET A 1 29.62 -6.88 -7.47
CA MET A 1 28.35 -7.28 -8.13
C MET A 1 28.13 -8.76 -7.88
N HIS A 2 27.20 -9.12 -7.00
CA HIS A 2 26.78 -10.50 -6.80
C HIS A 2 25.34 -10.63 -7.30
N GLN A 3 25.15 -11.38 -8.38
CA GLN A 3 23.85 -11.69 -8.96
C GLN A 3 23.39 -13.01 -8.32
N GLN A 4 22.48 -12.95 -7.35
CA GLN A 4 21.91 -14.14 -6.72
C GLN A 4 20.81 -14.71 -7.64
N GLN A 5 21.05 -15.92 -8.16
CA GLN A 5 20.07 -16.72 -8.90
C GLN A 5 19.35 -17.66 -7.94
N TYR A 6 18.02 -17.55 -7.84
CA TYR A 6 17.18 -18.56 -7.20
C TYR A 6 16.81 -19.62 -8.25
N GLN A 7 17.17 -20.88 -8.01
CA GLN A 7 16.75 -22.03 -8.81
C GLN A 7 16.04 -23.03 -7.90
N LEU A 8 14.72 -23.20 -8.06
CA LEU A 8 14.02 -24.39 -7.59
C LEU A 8 14.09 -25.46 -8.69
N ARG A 9 14.28 -26.72 -8.29
CA ARG A 9 14.43 -27.86 -9.19
C ARG A 9 13.31 -28.86 -8.94
N GLU A 10 12.47 -29.11 -9.94
CA GLU A 10 11.69 -30.35 -10.00
C GLU A 10 11.62 -30.98 -11.40
N LYS A 11 11.34 -32.29 -11.38
CA LYS A 11 11.63 -33.29 -12.40
C LYS A 11 10.78 -33.16 -13.66
N THR A 12 11.45 -33.44 -14.79
CA THR A 12 11.01 -33.43 -16.18
C THR A 12 9.83 -34.37 -16.45
N SER A 13 8.69 -33.82 -16.86
CA SER A 13 7.61 -34.55 -17.53
C SER A 13 7.69 -34.33 -19.05
N ALA A 14 7.44 -35.39 -19.83
CA ALA A 14 7.75 -35.51 -21.25
C ALA A 14 6.78 -34.78 -22.20
N ASN A 15 6.25 -33.62 -21.80
CA ASN A 15 5.51 -32.74 -22.71
C ASN A 15 6.02 -31.30 -22.58
N PRO A 16 7.09 -30.92 -23.31
CA PRO A 16 7.87 -29.70 -23.07
C PRO A 16 7.09 -28.39 -23.27
N LEU A 17 5.88 -28.45 -23.84
CA LEU A 17 5.02 -27.29 -24.09
C LEU A 17 3.92 -27.10 -23.03
N LYS A 18 3.70 -28.06 -22.13
CA LYS A 18 2.77 -27.94 -20.99
C LYS A 18 3.47 -27.84 -19.63
N ALA A 19 4.79 -27.93 -19.60
CA ALA A 19 5.54 -27.64 -18.38
C ALA A 19 5.27 -26.19 -17.99
N GLN A 20 4.75 -26.00 -16.78
CA GLN A 20 4.51 -24.71 -16.16
C GLN A 20 5.84 -23.94 -16.19
N LYS A 21 5.99 -23.01 -17.14
CA LYS A 21 7.25 -22.27 -17.29
C LYS A 21 7.42 -21.41 -16.04
N GLU A 22 8.36 -21.79 -15.19
CA GLU A 22 8.84 -20.92 -14.13
C GLU A 22 9.55 -19.73 -14.78
N TRP A 23 9.11 -18.52 -14.42
CA TRP A 23 9.77 -17.30 -14.86
C TRP A 23 10.63 -16.77 -13.72
N GLN A 24 11.86 -16.40 -14.04
CA GLN A 24 12.73 -15.76 -13.07
C GLN A 24 12.44 -14.26 -13.07
N LEU A 25 12.05 -13.75 -11.90
CA LEU A 25 11.94 -12.32 -11.64
C LEU A 25 13.23 -11.85 -11.00
N SER A 26 13.93 -10.93 -11.64
CA SER A 26 15.12 -10.28 -11.10
C SER A 26 14.90 -8.78 -10.96
N ILE A 27 15.45 -8.16 -9.92
CA ILE A 27 15.49 -6.69 -9.80
C ILE A 27 16.88 -6.25 -10.22
N ILE A 28 16.99 -5.51 -11.32
CA ILE A 28 18.27 -5.02 -11.86
C ILE A 28 18.18 -3.50 -11.93
N ASN A 29 19.01 -2.80 -11.14
CA ASN A 29 19.05 -1.33 -11.09
C ASN A 29 17.66 -0.70 -10.83
N GLY A 30 16.87 -1.28 -9.92
CA GLY A 30 15.52 -0.78 -9.62
C GLY A 30 14.46 -1.09 -10.70
N HIS A 31 14.78 -1.91 -11.70
CA HIS A 31 13.80 -2.41 -12.66
C HIS A 31 13.47 -3.88 -12.37
N LEU A 32 12.18 -4.18 -12.24
CA LEU A 32 11.71 -5.56 -12.24
C LEU A 32 11.84 -6.12 -13.66
N ARG A 33 12.74 -7.07 -13.83
CA ARG A 33 12.97 -7.79 -15.08
C ARG A 33 12.36 -9.17 -14.98
N LEU A 34 11.45 -9.45 -15.92
CA LEU A 34 10.95 -10.80 -16.14
C LEU A 34 11.87 -11.49 -17.15
N GLU A 35 12.68 -12.42 -16.69
CA GLU A 35 13.51 -13.26 -17.56
C GLU A 35 12.62 -14.36 -18.13
N THR A 36 12.30 -14.21 -19.42
CA THR A 36 11.49 -15.19 -20.14
C THR A 36 12.36 -15.99 -21.10
N GLY A 37 12.02 -17.26 -21.29
CA GLY A 37 12.55 -18.06 -22.40
C GLY A 37 11.84 -17.79 -23.74
N ILE A 38 11.18 -16.64 -23.89
CA ILE A 38 10.46 -16.24 -25.11
C ILE A 38 11.45 -15.49 -25.99
N VAL A 39 11.89 -16.13 -27.08
CA VAL A 39 12.90 -15.55 -28.00
C VAL A 39 12.28 -15.07 -29.31
N SER A 40 11.00 -15.36 -29.55
CA SER A 40 10.27 -14.95 -30.75
C SER A 40 8.81 -14.58 -30.50
N ILE A 41 8.20 -13.83 -31.42
CA ILE A 41 6.75 -13.52 -31.42
C ILE A 41 5.92 -14.81 -31.48
N LYS A 42 6.40 -15.82 -32.21
CA LYS A 42 5.73 -17.13 -32.28
C LYS A 42 5.66 -17.81 -30.91
N ASP A 43 6.71 -17.68 -30.10
CA ASP A 43 6.71 -18.20 -28.72
C ASP A 43 5.74 -17.41 -27.85
N LEU A 44 5.69 -16.08 -28.00
CA LEU A 44 4.71 -15.25 -27.30
C LEU A 44 3.28 -15.63 -27.67
N LEU A 45 3.04 -15.90 -28.95
CA LEU A 45 1.72 -16.28 -29.46
C LEU A 45 1.26 -17.66 -28.94
N GLN A 46 2.16 -18.52 -28.46
CA GLN A 46 1.77 -19.77 -27.81
C GLN A 46 1.12 -19.53 -26.43
N PHE A 47 1.37 -18.37 -25.80
CA PHE A 47 0.70 -17.95 -24.57
C PHE A 47 -0.57 -17.13 -24.83
N ALA A 48 -0.99 -16.99 -26.09
CA ALA A 48 -1.94 -15.98 -26.56
C ALA A 48 -3.42 -16.32 -26.46
N HIS A 49 -3.81 -17.50 -25.99
CA HIS A 49 -5.23 -17.85 -25.93
C HIS A 49 -5.79 -17.67 -24.52
N PRO A 50 -6.69 -16.68 -24.28
CA PRO A 50 -7.35 -15.77 -25.24
C PRO A 50 -6.69 -14.37 -25.41
N SER A 51 -5.58 -14.04 -24.75
CA SER A 51 -4.85 -12.79 -25.04
C SER A 51 -3.37 -12.80 -24.60
N PRO A 52 -2.40 -12.59 -25.51
CA PRO A 52 -0.96 -12.74 -25.25
C PRO A 52 -0.36 -11.69 -24.32
N ILE A 53 -0.90 -10.47 -24.35
CA ILE A 53 -0.42 -9.38 -23.49
C ILE A 53 -0.91 -9.57 -22.06
N ARG A 54 -2.06 -10.23 -21.87
CA ARG A 54 -2.61 -10.43 -20.53
C ARG A 54 -1.85 -11.50 -19.75
N SER A 55 -1.41 -12.58 -20.40
CA SER A 55 -0.60 -13.64 -19.76
C SER A 55 0.80 -13.19 -19.32
N LEU A 56 1.35 -12.12 -19.92
CA LEU A 56 2.64 -11.55 -19.50
C LEU A 56 2.54 -10.53 -18.35
N SER A 57 1.33 -10.07 -18.00
CA SER A 57 1.16 -9.25 -16.82
C SER A 57 1.18 -10.15 -15.59
N ALA A 58 2.07 -9.89 -14.62
CA ALA A 58 2.12 -10.58 -13.32
C ALA A 58 0.83 -10.44 -12.45
N PHE A 59 -0.25 -9.92 -13.02
CA PHE A 59 -1.44 -9.46 -12.32
C PHE A 59 -2.75 -9.85 -13.03
N ASP A 60 -2.71 -10.73 -14.03
CA ASP A 60 -3.91 -11.12 -14.78
C ASP A 60 -4.66 -12.23 -14.06
N THR A 61 -5.85 -11.89 -13.53
CA THR A 61 -6.87 -12.75 -12.89
C THR A 61 -6.48 -13.51 -11.62
N THR A 62 -5.24 -13.99 -11.51
CA THR A 62 -4.62 -14.47 -10.28
C THR A 62 -3.50 -13.49 -10.00
N CYS A 63 -3.75 -12.51 -9.14
CA CYS A 63 -2.65 -11.84 -8.45
C CYS A 63 -1.69 -12.92 -7.99
N VAL A 64 -0.44 -12.93 -8.47
CA VAL A 64 0.57 -13.89 -7.98
C VAL A 64 0.56 -13.72 -6.46
N PRO A 65 0.06 -14.69 -5.70
CA PRO A 65 0.05 -14.54 -4.27
C PRO A 65 1.50 -14.66 -3.86
N PHE A 66 2.11 -13.54 -3.52
CA PHE A 66 3.28 -13.59 -2.66
C PHE A 66 2.75 -14.16 -1.35
N GLN A 67 2.97 -15.45 -1.13
CA GLN A 67 2.75 -16.06 0.18
C GLN A 67 3.79 -15.46 1.13
N ILE A 68 3.46 -14.28 1.64
CA ILE A 68 4.01 -13.80 2.89
C ILE A 68 3.36 -14.72 3.93
N GLY A 69 4.16 -15.60 4.55
CA GLY A 69 3.65 -16.61 5.47
C GLY A 69 2.68 -16.01 6.49
N ASN A 70 1.66 -16.77 6.91
CA ASN A 70 0.55 -16.40 7.83
C ASN A 70 1.01 -15.70 9.12
N GLN A 71 1.47 -14.46 9.03
CA GLN A 71 1.96 -13.66 10.13
C GLN A 71 1.06 -12.45 10.28
N LEU A 72 0.45 -12.36 11.46
CA LEU A 72 -0.36 -11.21 11.88
C LEU A 72 0.48 -9.93 11.76
N SER A 73 -0.18 -8.83 11.41
CA SER A 73 0.54 -7.57 11.28
C SER A 73 1.15 -7.09 12.60
N PHE A 74 2.28 -6.38 12.55
CA PHE A 74 2.87 -5.80 13.78
C PHE A 74 1.85 -4.99 14.57
N ILE A 75 1.09 -4.17 13.86
CA ILE A 75 0.05 -3.35 14.47
C ILE A 75 -0.98 -4.26 15.14
N ALA A 76 -1.42 -5.34 14.49
CA ALA A 76 -2.33 -6.30 15.11
C ALA A 76 -1.73 -6.99 16.35
N LEU A 77 -0.45 -7.37 16.32
CA LEU A 77 0.25 -7.98 17.47
C LEU A 77 0.43 -6.98 18.61
N THR A 78 0.92 -5.78 18.33
CA THR A 78 1.10 -4.69 19.29
C THR A 78 -0.23 -4.29 19.92
N THR A 79 -1.28 -4.09 19.12
CA THR A 79 -2.62 -3.81 19.66
C THR A 79 -3.12 -4.95 20.54
N LYS A 80 -2.95 -6.21 20.13
CA LYS A 80 -3.30 -7.37 20.96
C LYS A 80 -2.57 -7.36 22.30
N GLN A 81 -1.29 -7.00 22.32
CA GLN A 81 -0.50 -6.91 23.56
C GLN A 81 -0.88 -5.70 24.43
N LEU A 82 -1.14 -4.54 23.84
CA LEU A 82 -1.60 -3.36 24.55
C LEU A 82 -2.97 -3.61 25.22
N VAL A 83 -3.89 -4.25 24.49
CA VAL A 83 -5.17 -4.72 25.04
C VAL A 83 -4.96 -5.71 26.17
N LYS A 84 -4.10 -6.74 25.98
CA LYS A 84 -3.80 -7.75 27.01
C LYS A 84 -3.25 -7.11 28.30
N ARG A 85 -2.51 -6.01 28.19
CA ARG A 85 -1.92 -5.28 29.32
C ARG A 85 -2.85 -4.22 29.93
N GLY A 86 -4.09 -4.08 29.45
CA GLY A 86 -5.03 -3.07 29.93
C GLY A 86 -4.62 -1.63 29.58
N LEU A 87 -3.65 -1.45 28.67
CA LEU A 87 -3.21 -0.15 28.18
C LEU A 87 -4.13 0.39 27.07
N TYR A 88 -5.05 -0.46 26.59
CA TYR A 88 -5.97 -0.13 25.51
C TYR A 88 -7.30 -0.86 25.74
N ASP A 89 -8.42 -0.14 25.63
CA ASP A 89 -9.75 -0.70 25.90
C ASP A 89 -10.28 -1.49 24.71
N SER A 90 -10.41 -2.81 24.87
CA SER A 90 -11.01 -3.71 23.87
C SER A 90 -12.53 -3.58 23.74
N SER A 91 -13.21 -2.85 24.63
CA SER A 91 -14.66 -2.66 24.58
C SER A 91 -15.10 -1.80 23.38
N SER A 92 -14.16 -1.06 22.78
CA SER A 92 -14.34 -0.38 21.51
C SER A 92 -14.66 -1.41 20.41
N LYS A 93 -15.91 -1.39 19.92
CA LYS A 93 -16.42 -2.21 18.79
C LYS A 93 -15.60 -2.06 17.50
N THR A 94 -14.64 -1.14 17.48
CA THR A 94 -13.81 -0.77 16.34
C THR A 94 -12.86 -1.89 15.93
N PHE A 95 -12.33 -2.70 16.86
CA PHE A 95 -11.39 -3.77 16.53
C PHE A 95 -12.02 -5.11 16.12
N SER A 96 -13.24 -5.41 16.57
CA SER A 96 -13.94 -6.62 16.10
C SER A 96 -14.27 -6.56 14.62
N ASN A 97 -14.46 -5.35 14.06
CA ASN A 97 -14.62 -5.14 12.62
C ASN A 97 -13.26 -5.08 11.88
N ALA A 98 -12.22 -4.57 12.53
CA ALA A 98 -10.84 -4.60 12.00
C ALA A 98 -10.27 -6.03 11.85
N LYS A 99 -10.86 -7.03 12.53
CA LYS A 99 -10.56 -8.45 12.28
C LYS A 99 -10.93 -8.94 10.87
N ASN A 100 -11.71 -8.18 10.10
CA ASN A 100 -12.01 -8.51 8.69
C ASN A 100 -11.36 -7.53 7.70
N THR A 101 -10.95 -6.35 8.16
CA THR A 101 -10.07 -5.42 7.45
C THR A 101 -8.65 -5.60 7.99
N TYR A 102 -8.08 -6.79 7.79
CA TYR A 102 -6.69 -7.03 8.14
C TYR A 102 -5.83 -5.97 7.48
N PHE A 103 -5.05 -5.31 8.33
CA PHE A 103 -4.06 -4.31 7.96
C PHE A 103 -2.88 -5.03 7.29
N THR A 104 -3.10 -5.58 6.09
CA THR A 104 -2.07 -5.98 5.14
C THR A 104 -1.74 -4.76 4.29
N SER A 105 -1.10 -3.78 4.93
CA SER A 105 -0.27 -2.79 4.23
C SER A 105 1.07 -3.40 3.77
N SER A 106 1.36 -4.64 4.15
CA SER A 106 2.29 -5.53 3.46
C SER A 106 1.60 -6.16 2.25
N LEU A 107 2.38 -6.52 1.22
CA LEU A 107 2.01 -7.14 -0.06
C LEU A 107 1.20 -8.46 0.03
N SER A 108 0.59 -8.78 1.17
CA SER A 108 -0.23 -9.96 1.41
C SER A 108 -1.60 -9.78 0.74
N LEU A 109 -1.69 -10.23 -0.50
CA LEU A 109 -2.94 -10.57 -1.16
C LEU A 109 -3.53 -11.79 -0.46
N GLU A 110 -4.45 -11.56 0.49
CA GLU A 110 -5.25 -12.65 1.05
C GLU A 110 -6.25 -13.14 0.01
N PHE A 111 -6.09 -14.38 -0.42
CA PHE A 111 -7.17 -15.18 -0.97
C PHE A 111 -7.74 -16.06 0.15
N PRO A 112 -9.04 -16.36 0.15
CA PRO A 112 -9.60 -17.31 1.11
C PRO A 112 -8.86 -18.65 0.98
N ASN A 113 -8.28 -19.11 2.10
CA ASN A 113 -7.47 -20.32 2.20
C ASN A 113 -8.10 -21.53 1.47
N THR A 114 -7.57 -21.88 0.30
CA THR A 114 -7.73 -23.22 -0.28
C THR A 114 -6.60 -24.10 0.24
N GLN A 115 -6.86 -24.84 1.32
CA GLN A 115 -6.00 -25.96 1.68
C GLN A 115 -6.18 -27.05 0.61
N LEU A 116 -5.16 -27.22 -0.24
CA LEU A 116 -5.04 -28.38 -1.11
C LEU A 116 -4.57 -29.57 -0.25
N THR A 117 -5.51 -30.26 0.39
CA THR A 117 -5.27 -31.64 0.84
C THR A 117 -5.58 -32.57 -0.31
N SER A 118 -4.54 -33.20 -0.84
CA SER A 118 -4.61 -34.22 -1.90
C SER A 118 -5.22 -35.51 -1.35
N THR A 119 -6.53 -35.65 -1.43
CA THR A 119 -7.20 -36.96 -1.44
C THR A 119 -8.39 -36.90 -2.37
N LEU A 120 -8.43 -37.84 -3.31
CA LEU A 120 -9.52 -38.10 -4.25
C LEU A 120 -10.88 -38.16 -3.55
N ASP A 121 -11.80 -37.23 -3.86
CA ASP A 121 -13.25 -37.51 -3.89
C ASP A 121 -14.09 -36.38 -4.55
N PRO A 122 -15.30 -36.68 -5.05
CA PRO A 122 -16.01 -35.91 -6.08
C PRO A 122 -16.88 -34.79 -5.49
N PHE A 123 -16.28 -33.64 -5.18
CA PHE A 123 -17.02 -32.42 -4.81
C PHE A 123 -16.73 -31.23 -5.73
N GLY A 124 -16.71 -31.49 -7.05
CA GLY A 124 -16.67 -30.47 -8.10
C GLY A 124 -17.91 -29.56 -8.19
N SER A 125 -18.82 -29.56 -7.19
CA SER A 125 -20.10 -28.83 -7.23
C SER A 125 -20.25 -27.70 -6.18
N MET A 126 -19.25 -27.45 -5.33
CA MET A 126 -19.26 -26.29 -4.40
C MET A 126 -18.46 -25.09 -4.89
N LEU A 127 -17.45 -25.28 -5.75
CA LEU A 127 -16.70 -24.17 -6.37
C LEU A 127 -17.51 -23.41 -7.43
N SER A 128 -18.63 -23.97 -7.89
CA SER A 128 -19.58 -23.33 -8.81
C SER A 128 -20.72 -22.57 -8.11
N ARG A 129 -20.87 -22.65 -6.77
CA ARG A 129 -21.97 -22.01 -6.04
C ARG A 129 -21.62 -20.70 -5.31
N ASN A 130 -20.34 -20.37 -5.14
CA ASN A 130 -19.90 -19.13 -4.49
C ASN A 130 -19.17 -18.14 -5.39
N LEU A 131 -18.89 -18.49 -6.66
CA LEU A 131 -18.86 -17.52 -7.75
C LEU A 131 -20.31 -17.21 -8.17
N ARG A 132 -21.18 -16.86 -7.19
CA ARG A 132 -22.39 -16.12 -7.57
C ARG A 132 -21.88 -14.94 -8.37
N GLN A 133 -22.50 -14.73 -9.52
CA GLN A 133 -22.39 -13.50 -10.30
C GLN A 133 -22.55 -12.33 -9.32
N ILE A 134 -21.43 -11.87 -8.76
CA ILE A 134 -21.34 -10.52 -8.23
C ILE A 134 -21.48 -9.74 -9.53
N GLU A 135 -22.67 -9.19 -9.75
CA GLU A 135 -22.92 -8.24 -10.81
C GLU A 135 -21.89 -7.13 -10.61
N CYS A 136 -20.74 -7.31 -11.26
CA CYS A 136 -19.71 -6.31 -11.32
C CYS A 136 -20.36 -5.14 -12.01
N VAL A 137 -20.41 -3.98 -11.34
CA VAL A 137 -20.87 -2.75 -11.96
C VAL A 137 -20.18 -2.63 -13.32
N PRO A 138 -20.92 -2.59 -14.44
CA PRO A 138 -20.32 -2.56 -15.76
C PRO A 138 -19.29 -1.44 -15.84
N LEU A 139 -18.05 -1.76 -16.24
CA LEU A 139 -16.93 -0.81 -16.28
C LEU A 139 -17.23 0.45 -17.11
N ALA A 140 -18.10 0.34 -18.12
CA ALA A 140 -18.58 1.48 -18.90
C ALA A 140 -19.18 2.56 -17.98
N LEU A 141 -20.02 2.18 -17.01
CA LEU A 141 -20.66 3.10 -16.08
C LEU A 141 -19.72 3.73 -15.02
N THR A 142 -18.46 3.28 -14.92
CA THR A 142 -17.50 3.80 -13.93
C THR A 142 -16.56 4.88 -14.46
N LEU A 143 -16.35 4.96 -15.78
CA LEU A 143 -15.57 6.04 -16.39
C LEU A 143 -16.45 7.10 -17.05
N ASP A 144 -17.71 6.76 -17.36
CA ASP A 144 -18.68 7.71 -17.90
C ASP A 144 -19.12 8.75 -16.86
N ASP A 145 -18.89 8.48 -15.56
CA ASP A 145 -19.20 9.38 -14.45
C ASP A 145 -18.07 9.40 -13.40
N PRO A 146 -16.94 10.06 -13.72
CA PRO A 146 -15.77 10.08 -12.86
C PRO A 146 -16.04 10.79 -11.52
N GLU A 147 -16.95 11.76 -11.49
CA GLU A 147 -17.28 12.50 -10.26
C GLU A 147 -17.92 11.59 -9.21
N ASN A 148 -18.92 10.79 -9.60
CA ASN A 148 -19.54 9.85 -8.67
C ASN A 148 -18.57 8.76 -8.18
N VAL A 149 -17.59 8.37 -9.01
CA VAL A 149 -16.52 7.46 -8.56
C VAL A 149 -15.62 8.14 -7.54
N ILE A 150 -15.21 9.39 -7.76
CA ILE A 150 -14.39 10.15 -6.81
C ILE A 150 -15.11 10.28 -5.47
N VAL A 151 -16.37 10.72 -5.45
CA VAL A 151 -17.17 10.85 -4.22
C VAL A 151 -17.21 9.54 -3.45
N LYS A 152 -17.56 8.42 -4.12
CA LYS A 152 -17.59 7.09 -3.49
C LYS A 152 -16.23 6.66 -2.95
N PHE A 153 -15.14 6.95 -3.66
CA PHE A 153 -13.80 6.62 -3.20
C PHE A 153 -13.40 7.42 -1.97
N ILE A 154 -13.73 8.71 -1.91
CA ILE A 154 -13.46 9.55 -0.75
C ILE A 154 -14.27 9.08 0.47
N GLU A 155 -15.57 8.86 0.31
CA GLU A 155 -16.43 8.34 1.39
C GLU A 155 -15.88 7.01 1.93
N GLN A 156 -15.48 6.12 1.02
CA GLN A 156 -14.99 4.80 1.39
C GLN A 156 -13.59 4.85 2.01
N PHE A 157 -12.74 5.79 1.59
CA PHE A 157 -11.45 6.06 2.21
C PHE A 157 -11.64 6.53 3.66
N LEU A 158 -12.48 7.54 3.88
CA LEU A 158 -12.73 8.08 5.22
C LEU A 158 -13.34 7.01 6.14
N LYS A 159 -14.24 6.18 5.62
CA LYS A 159 -14.88 5.12 6.39
C LYS A 159 -13.94 3.96 6.75
N CYS A 160 -13.05 3.54 5.85
CA CYS A 160 -12.27 2.31 6.02
C CYS A 160 -10.81 2.52 6.36
N TYR A 161 -10.20 3.57 5.81
CA TYR A 161 -8.75 3.77 5.90
C TYR A 161 -8.39 4.91 6.82
N GLN A 162 -9.12 6.03 6.84
CA GLN A 162 -8.77 7.17 7.70
C GLN A 162 -8.65 6.79 9.19
N THR A 163 -9.55 5.95 9.70
CA THR A 163 -9.51 5.41 11.07
C THR A 163 -8.19 4.72 11.41
N SER A 164 -7.60 4.04 10.44
CA SER A 164 -6.43 3.17 10.63
C SER A 164 -5.16 3.77 10.01
N LEU A 165 -5.30 4.81 9.19
CA LEU A 165 -4.26 5.56 8.52
C LEU A 165 -4.67 7.05 8.55
N PRO A 166 -4.61 7.70 9.73
CA PRO A 166 -5.10 9.06 9.96
C PRO A 166 -4.17 10.13 9.33
N LEU A 167 -3.99 10.05 8.01
CA LEU A 167 -3.13 10.95 7.23
C LEU A 167 -3.82 12.27 6.91
N LEU A 168 -5.16 12.31 6.89
CA LEU A 168 -5.90 13.55 6.69
C LEU A 168 -6.36 14.12 8.03
N HIS A 169 -6.60 15.43 8.06
CA HIS A 169 -7.52 16.02 9.03
C HIS A 169 -8.92 16.06 8.40
N GLU A 170 -9.80 15.13 8.76
CA GLU A 170 -11.08 14.90 8.08
C GLU A 170 -11.95 16.15 7.95
N PRO A 171 -12.18 16.96 9.02
CA PRO A 171 -13.00 18.18 8.90
C PRO A 171 -12.46 19.17 7.87
N THR A 172 -11.16 19.45 7.90
CA THR A 172 -10.51 20.39 6.96
C THR A 172 -10.52 19.82 5.54
N TYR A 173 -10.26 18.53 5.37
CA TYR A 173 -10.27 17.88 4.07
C TYR A 173 -11.67 17.90 3.44
N MET A 174 -12.73 17.62 4.21
CA MET A 174 -14.09 17.62 3.68
C MET A 174 -14.58 19.01 3.29
N GLN A 175 -14.14 20.07 3.99
CA GLN A 175 -14.40 21.45 3.56
C GLN A 175 -13.75 21.76 2.21
N TYR A 176 -12.49 21.34 2.04
CA TYR A 176 -11.77 21.47 0.77
C TYR A 176 -12.46 20.68 -0.34
N PHE A 177 -12.78 19.40 -0.09
CA PHE A 177 -13.41 18.52 -1.06
C PHE A 177 -14.76 19.06 -1.53
N LYS A 178 -15.61 19.53 -0.60
CA LYS A 178 -16.90 20.14 -0.93
C LYS A 178 -16.72 21.37 -1.81
N LYS A 179 -15.75 22.25 -1.51
CA LYS A 179 -15.47 23.43 -2.33
C LYS A 179 -15.05 23.05 -3.75
N CYS A 180 -14.20 22.04 -3.91
CA CYS A 180 -13.81 21.52 -5.22
C CYS A 180 -15.01 20.96 -5.97
N HIS A 181 -15.81 20.11 -5.32
CA HIS A 181 -17.02 19.52 -5.89
C HIS A 181 -18.03 20.58 -6.36
N ASP A 182 -18.28 21.61 -5.53
CA ASP A 182 -19.18 22.71 -5.87
C ASP A 182 -18.69 23.47 -7.12
N ASN A 183 -17.37 23.60 -7.31
CA ASN A 183 -16.80 24.22 -8.52
C ASN A 183 -16.96 23.32 -9.76
N VAL A 184 -16.79 22.00 -9.64
CA VAL A 184 -17.04 21.04 -10.74
C VAL A 184 -18.45 21.22 -11.28
N VAL A 185 -19.44 21.20 -10.37
CA VAL A 185 -20.86 21.28 -10.72
C VAL A 185 -21.21 22.65 -11.31
N ARG A 186 -20.68 23.73 -10.72
CA ARG A 186 -20.99 25.10 -11.16
C ARG A 186 -20.36 25.45 -12.51
N ASP A 187 -19.09 25.08 -12.69
CA ASP A 187 -18.27 25.57 -13.80
C ASP A 187 -18.14 24.52 -14.93
N ASN A 188 -18.80 23.35 -14.80
CA ASN A 188 -18.77 22.21 -15.73
C ASN A 188 -17.32 21.81 -16.11
N MET A 189 -16.43 21.86 -15.13
CA MET A 189 -15.01 21.52 -15.31
C MET A 189 -14.84 20.01 -15.40
N ASP A 190 -13.79 19.57 -16.10
CA ASP A 190 -13.34 18.17 -16.03
C ASP A 190 -13.08 17.81 -14.55
N PRO A 191 -13.78 16.82 -13.98
CA PRO A 191 -13.57 16.36 -12.60
C PRO A 191 -12.10 16.08 -12.28
N ALA A 192 -11.36 15.51 -13.24
CA ALA A 192 -9.96 15.18 -13.05
C ALA A 192 -9.03 16.41 -13.00
N LEU A 193 -9.48 17.58 -13.45
CA LEU A 193 -8.75 18.85 -13.36
C LEU A 193 -9.22 19.71 -12.19
N ALA A 194 -10.49 19.59 -11.79
CA ALA A 194 -11.07 20.40 -10.72
C ALA A 194 -10.73 19.87 -9.32
N HIS A 195 -10.54 18.57 -9.17
CA HIS A 195 -10.02 17.98 -7.94
C HIS A 195 -8.49 18.10 -7.89
N GLY A 196 -7.96 18.43 -6.71
CA GLY A 196 -6.51 18.53 -6.51
C GLY A 196 -5.80 17.18 -6.45
N PRO A 197 -4.46 17.21 -6.42
CA PRO A 197 -3.62 16.00 -6.51
C PRO A 197 -3.84 15.04 -5.34
N VAL A 198 -4.16 15.55 -4.14
CA VAL A 198 -4.40 14.72 -2.96
C VAL A 198 -5.66 13.86 -3.15
N THR A 199 -6.75 14.46 -3.63
CA THR A 199 -8.00 13.73 -3.94
C THR A 199 -7.75 12.65 -4.99
N LEU A 200 -7.01 12.97 -6.05
CA LEU A 200 -6.68 12.01 -7.11
C LEU A 200 -5.74 10.90 -6.60
N ALA A 201 -4.82 11.21 -5.69
CA ALA A 201 -3.96 10.23 -5.05
C ALA A 201 -4.77 9.28 -4.15
N ILE A 202 -5.76 9.79 -3.40
CA ILE A 202 -6.70 8.95 -2.64
C ILE A 202 -7.51 8.06 -3.59
N CYS A 203 -7.99 8.59 -4.72
CA CYS A 203 -8.70 7.78 -5.71
C CYS A 203 -7.82 6.68 -6.30
N THR A 204 -6.54 6.99 -6.56
CA THR A 204 -5.53 6.01 -6.99
C THR A 204 -5.34 4.93 -5.92
N PHE A 205 -5.18 5.34 -4.66
CA PHE A 205 -5.04 4.44 -3.50
C PHE A 205 -6.26 3.52 -3.36
N MET A 206 -7.47 4.08 -3.45
CA MET A 206 -8.71 3.32 -3.29
C MET A 206 -8.94 2.34 -4.44
N SER A 207 -8.57 2.72 -5.66
CA SER A 207 -8.68 1.87 -6.86
C SER A 207 -7.92 0.54 -6.70
N ILE A 208 -6.75 0.55 -6.07
CA ILE A 208 -5.94 -0.64 -5.81
C ILE A 208 -6.19 -1.26 -4.43
N SER A 209 -7.01 -0.64 -3.59
CA SER A 209 -7.23 -1.07 -2.21
C SER A 209 -8.16 -2.28 -2.15
N CYS A 210 -7.82 -3.35 -1.43
CA CYS A 210 -8.67 -4.55 -1.28
C CYS A 210 -9.92 -4.33 -0.40
N CYS A 211 -10.45 -3.11 -0.33
CA CYS A 211 -11.67 -2.80 0.41
C CYS A 211 -12.86 -3.59 -0.16
N HIS A 212 -13.50 -4.39 0.69
CA HIS A 212 -14.66 -5.22 0.33
C HIS A 212 -15.91 -4.40 0.01
N HIS A 213 -15.97 -3.16 0.49
CA HIS A 213 -17.04 -2.22 0.14
C HIS A 213 -16.92 -1.70 -1.30
N LEU A 214 -15.77 -1.85 -1.95
CA LEU A 214 -15.59 -1.51 -3.37
C LEU A 214 -15.74 -2.77 -4.23
N GLN A 215 -16.89 -2.90 -4.88
CA GLN A 215 -17.23 -4.01 -5.77
C GLN A 215 -16.61 -3.85 -7.17
N LEU A 216 -15.29 -3.69 -7.22
CA LEU A 216 -14.52 -3.60 -8.46
C LEU A 216 -13.78 -4.91 -8.70
N ASN A 217 -13.79 -5.40 -9.95
CA ASN A 217 -12.91 -6.50 -10.33
C ASN A 217 -11.47 -6.01 -10.55
N LEU A 218 -10.50 -6.94 -10.63
CA LEU A 218 -9.07 -6.62 -10.75
C LEU A 218 -8.74 -5.73 -11.96
N LEU A 219 -9.40 -5.97 -13.11
CA LEU A 219 -9.17 -5.17 -14.31
C LEU A 219 -9.68 -3.73 -14.14
N GLN A 220 -10.84 -3.55 -13.52
CA GLN A 220 -11.41 -2.24 -13.24
C GLN A 220 -10.54 -1.45 -12.26
N ARG A 221 -10.12 -2.11 -11.17
CA ARG A 221 -9.19 -1.59 -10.17
C ARG A 221 -7.94 -1.03 -10.81
N ARG A 222 -7.31 -1.81 -11.70
CA ARG A 222 -6.11 -1.38 -12.41
C ARG A 222 -6.37 -0.20 -13.35
N ARG A 223 -7.42 -0.26 -14.16
CA ARG A 223 -7.73 0.82 -15.13
C ARG A 223 -8.02 2.14 -14.42
N LEU A 224 -8.82 2.11 -13.35
CA LEU A 224 -9.11 3.31 -12.56
C LEU A 224 -7.86 3.82 -11.85
N ALA A 225 -7.03 2.93 -11.29
CA ALA A 225 -5.79 3.31 -10.66
C ALA A 225 -4.84 4.03 -11.62
N GLU A 226 -4.64 3.49 -12.82
CA GLU A 226 -3.81 4.12 -13.86
C GLU A 226 -4.39 5.47 -14.29
N HIS A 227 -5.70 5.54 -14.52
CA HIS A 227 -6.39 6.77 -14.91
C HIS A 227 -6.19 7.89 -13.87
N PHE A 228 -6.46 7.62 -12.60
CA PHE A 228 -6.28 8.61 -11.54
C PHE A 228 -4.81 8.92 -11.29
N TYR A 229 -3.92 7.93 -11.43
CA TYR A 229 -2.47 8.13 -11.29
C TYR A 229 -1.93 9.09 -12.33
N GLU A 230 -2.29 8.94 -13.61
CA GLU A 230 -1.78 9.81 -14.69
C GLU A 230 -2.17 11.28 -14.45
N LYS A 231 -3.41 11.52 -14.04
CA LYS A 231 -3.93 12.86 -13.72
C LYS A 231 -3.27 13.43 -12.46
N CYS A 232 -3.17 12.62 -11.41
CA CYS A 232 -2.51 12.97 -10.16
C CYS A 232 -1.03 13.33 -10.38
N TYR A 233 -0.31 12.50 -11.15
CA TYR A 233 1.12 12.69 -11.43
C TYR A 233 1.39 13.97 -12.23
N THR A 234 0.49 14.31 -13.17
CA THR A 234 0.58 15.57 -13.92
C THR A 234 0.49 16.77 -12.98
N GLN A 235 -0.56 16.83 -12.14
CA GLN A 235 -0.71 17.92 -11.16
C GLN A 235 0.41 17.95 -10.11
N LEU A 236 0.92 16.77 -9.70
CA LEU A 236 2.04 16.67 -8.77
C LEU A 236 3.29 17.33 -9.36
N CYS A 237 3.59 17.10 -10.64
CA CYS A 237 4.73 17.74 -11.30
C CYS A 237 4.61 19.27 -11.26
N ASP A 238 3.42 19.80 -11.57
CA ASP A 238 3.18 21.26 -11.54
C ASP A 238 3.35 21.86 -10.14
N ILE A 239 2.98 21.11 -9.09
CA ILE A 239 3.05 21.58 -7.70
C ILE A 239 4.47 21.46 -7.12
N LEU A 240 5.30 20.55 -7.61
CA LEU A 240 6.69 20.40 -7.15
C LEU A 240 7.56 21.62 -7.47
N ASP A 241 7.19 22.41 -8.47
CA ASP A 241 7.86 23.67 -8.82
C ASP A 241 7.39 24.87 -7.97
N ASP A 242 6.35 24.70 -7.14
CA ASP A 242 5.79 25.74 -6.28
C ASP A 242 6.45 25.75 -4.89
N SER A 243 7.14 26.83 -4.56
CA SER A 243 7.87 26.97 -3.30
C SER A 243 7.00 27.31 -2.08
N ARG A 244 5.68 27.48 -2.24
CA ARG A 244 4.79 27.81 -1.11
C ARG A 244 4.68 26.62 -0.15
N PRO A 245 4.79 26.82 1.18
CA PRO A 245 4.75 25.71 2.14
C PRO A 245 3.48 24.85 2.06
N CYS A 246 2.31 25.46 1.86
CA CYS A 246 1.06 24.72 1.71
C CYS A 246 1.06 23.81 0.46
N LYS A 247 1.71 24.23 -0.63
CA LYS A 247 1.83 23.46 -1.87
C LYS A 247 2.86 22.35 -1.77
N GLN A 248 3.98 22.59 -1.11
CA GLN A 248 4.94 21.55 -0.78
C GLN A 248 4.34 20.48 0.15
N LEU A 249 3.53 20.88 1.13
CA LEU A 249 2.79 19.94 1.98
C LEU A 249 1.78 19.13 1.15
N GLU A 250 1.04 19.77 0.25
CA GLU A 250 0.12 19.09 -0.69
C GLU A 250 0.84 18.05 -1.56
N ALA A 251 2.04 18.36 -2.07
CA ALA A 251 2.89 17.42 -2.81
C ALA A 251 3.34 16.24 -1.93
N LEU A 252 3.78 16.50 -0.70
CA LEU A 252 4.18 15.47 0.25
C LEU A 252 3.02 14.51 0.59
N MET A 253 1.82 15.05 0.80
CA MET A 253 0.61 14.25 1.03
C MET A 253 0.32 13.35 -0.17
N THR A 254 0.34 13.94 -1.37
CA THR A 254 0.11 13.26 -2.65
C THR A 254 1.07 12.08 -2.83
N ILE A 255 2.37 12.28 -2.64
CA ILE A 255 3.39 11.23 -2.76
C ILE A 255 3.10 10.07 -1.81
N ASN A 256 2.78 10.36 -0.55
CA ASN A 256 2.50 9.35 0.47
C ASN A 256 1.26 8.52 0.12
N PHE A 257 0.21 9.10 -0.46
CA PHE A 257 -0.96 8.34 -0.93
C PHE A 257 -0.64 7.47 -2.16
N LEU A 258 0.25 7.92 -3.06
CA LEU A 258 0.70 7.16 -4.21
C LEU A 258 1.62 5.98 -3.86
N GLN A 259 2.18 5.93 -2.64
CA GLN A 259 3.04 4.84 -2.18
C GLN A 259 2.43 3.46 -2.48
N LYS A 260 1.18 3.24 -2.07
CA LYS A 260 0.51 1.94 -2.26
C LYS A 260 0.44 1.57 -3.74
N PHE A 261 0.22 2.54 -4.62
CA PHE A 261 0.20 2.31 -6.05
C PHE A 261 1.55 1.87 -6.59
N PHE A 262 2.64 2.52 -6.17
CA PHE A 262 3.97 2.11 -6.56
C PHE A 262 4.31 0.69 -6.10
N PHE A 263 3.92 0.32 -4.86
CA PHE A 263 4.15 -1.03 -4.35
C PHE A 263 3.34 -2.08 -5.10
N MET A 264 2.04 -1.85 -5.24
CA MET A 264 1.14 -2.82 -5.88
C MET A 264 1.39 -2.99 -7.38
N THR A 265 1.96 -1.97 -8.05
CA THR A 265 2.32 -2.02 -9.46
C THR A 265 3.81 -2.28 -9.71
N LEU A 266 4.60 -2.50 -8.65
CA LEU A 266 6.04 -2.77 -8.69
C LEU A 266 6.85 -1.72 -9.48
N ARG A 267 6.43 -0.44 -9.40
CA ARG A 267 7.12 0.70 -10.03
C ARG A 267 8.28 1.19 -9.16
N LEU A 268 9.25 0.32 -8.91
CA LEU A 268 10.35 0.54 -7.97
C LEU A 268 11.17 1.81 -8.26
N GLN A 269 11.45 2.11 -9.53
CA GLN A 269 12.16 3.35 -9.91
C GLN A 269 11.37 4.62 -9.50
N ASN A 270 10.06 4.65 -9.77
CA ASN A 270 9.20 5.76 -9.36
C ASN A 270 9.11 5.84 -7.85
N MET A 271 9.02 4.69 -7.19
CA MET A 271 9.01 4.57 -5.74
C MET A 271 10.25 5.23 -5.11
N HIS A 272 11.44 4.93 -5.64
CA HIS A 272 12.71 5.50 -5.17
C HIS A 272 12.76 6.99 -5.40
N ARG A 273 12.48 7.44 -6.64
CA ARG A 273 12.43 8.86 -6.97
C ARG A 273 11.49 9.64 -6.05
N MET A 274 10.26 9.14 -5.87
CA MET A 274 9.24 9.81 -5.06
C MET A 274 9.58 9.76 -3.57
N GLY A 275 10.18 8.66 -3.08
CA GLY A 275 10.69 8.57 -1.71
C GLY A 275 11.75 9.62 -1.43
N SER A 276 12.74 9.78 -2.32
CA SER A 276 13.77 10.83 -2.19
C SER A 276 13.15 12.23 -2.17
N ILE A 277 12.21 12.51 -3.09
CA ILE A 277 11.53 13.81 -3.15
C ILE A 277 10.74 14.07 -1.85
N ALA A 278 10.03 13.07 -1.33
CA ALA A 278 9.28 13.20 -0.08
C ALA A 278 10.18 13.58 1.10
N ILE A 279 11.36 12.95 1.24
CA ILE A 279 12.33 13.31 2.28
C ILE A 279 12.86 14.73 2.12
N LEU A 280 13.13 15.17 0.87
CA LEU A 280 13.54 16.55 0.61
C LEU A 280 12.44 17.55 1.01
N LEU A 281 11.18 17.27 0.64
CA LEU A 281 10.03 18.11 1.02
C LEU A 281 9.88 18.20 2.55
N VAL A 282 10.05 17.09 3.27
CA VAL A 282 10.05 17.08 4.74
C VAL A 282 11.14 17.98 5.30
N GLY A 283 12.35 17.93 4.73
CA GLY A 283 13.46 18.78 5.13
C GLY A 283 13.19 20.27 4.91
N GLU A 284 12.63 20.65 3.77
CA GLU A 284 12.28 22.05 3.47
C GLU A 284 11.13 22.56 4.35
N LEU A 285 10.05 21.78 4.48
CA LEU A 285 8.90 22.11 5.34
C LEU A 285 9.28 22.21 6.82
N GLY A 286 10.28 21.43 7.26
CA GLY A 286 10.88 21.51 8.59
C GLY A 286 11.46 22.90 8.91
N LYS A 287 11.97 23.62 7.90
CA LYS A 287 12.56 24.97 8.08
C LYS A 287 11.49 26.05 8.30
N VAL A 288 10.32 25.87 7.70
CA VAL A 288 9.19 26.82 7.71
C VAL A 288 8.04 26.38 8.60
N THR A 289 8.25 25.38 9.47
CA THR A 289 7.18 24.79 10.30
C THR A 289 6.45 25.83 11.18
N LYS A 290 7.11 26.93 11.56
CA LYS A 290 6.50 28.02 12.35
C LYS A 290 5.44 28.82 11.57
N GLU A 291 5.52 28.84 10.24
CA GLU A 291 4.59 29.55 9.36
C GLU A 291 3.32 28.73 9.09
N LEU A 292 3.38 27.41 9.32
CA LEU A 292 2.26 26.51 9.15
C LEU A 292 1.24 26.67 10.28
N SER A 293 -0.04 26.57 9.94
CA SER A 293 -1.13 26.47 10.91
C SER A 293 -0.98 25.21 11.78
N GLN A 294 -1.68 25.15 12.91
CA GLN A 294 -1.64 23.98 13.79
C GLN A 294 -2.05 22.69 13.07
N VAL A 295 -3.08 22.76 12.21
CA VAL A 295 -3.55 21.61 11.43
C VAL A 295 -2.49 21.17 10.42
N GLU A 296 -1.89 22.13 9.68
CA GLU A 296 -0.82 21.82 8.71
C GLU A 296 0.42 21.21 9.38
N ARG A 297 0.78 21.67 10.59
CA ARG A 297 1.89 21.07 11.36
C ARG A 297 1.58 19.62 11.76
N ALA A 298 0.37 19.35 12.26
CA ALA A 298 -0.04 18.00 12.62
C ALA A 298 -0.03 17.06 11.40
N ILE A 299 -0.54 17.54 10.26
CA ILE A 299 -0.51 16.80 8.99
C ILE A 299 0.94 16.57 8.54
N LEU A 300 1.80 17.58 8.59
CA LEU A 300 3.22 17.47 8.25
C LEU A 300 3.92 16.39 9.09
N GLN A 301 3.72 16.36 10.40
CA GLN A 301 4.35 15.37 11.28
C GLN A 301 4.00 13.92 10.90
N ARG A 302 2.71 13.68 10.59
CA ARG A 302 2.20 12.37 10.18
C ARG A 302 2.80 11.95 8.84
N HIS A 303 2.79 12.86 7.87
CA HIS A 303 3.33 12.60 6.53
C HIS A 303 4.85 12.53 6.49
N ALA A 304 5.56 13.23 7.38
CA ALA A 304 7.01 13.12 7.53
C ALA A 304 7.42 11.75 8.08
N THR A 305 6.67 11.25 9.07
CA THR A 305 6.84 9.89 9.60
C THR A 305 6.61 8.86 8.49
N TYR A 306 5.51 9.00 7.74
CA TYR A 306 5.16 8.08 6.67
C TYR A 306 6.17 8.12 5.52
N ALA A 307 6.66 9.30 5.13
CA ALA A 307 7.70 9.46 4.13
C ALA A 307 9.03 8.81 4.57
N SER A 308 9.37 8.89 5.85
CA SER A 308 10.56 8.23 6.41
C SER A 308 10.46 6.71 6.32
N ILE A 309 9.31 6.14 6.71
CA ILE A 309 9.04 4.70 6.58
C ILE A 309 9.05 4.29 5.10
N PHE A 310 8.42 5.10 4.24
CA PHE A 310 8.37 4.86 2.81
C PHE A 310 9.79 4.78 2.23
N PHE A 311 10.60 5.83 2.43
CA PHE A 311 11.98 5.88 1.97
C PHE A 311 12.80 4.70 2.49
N ALA A 312 12.64 4.34 3.77
CA ALA A 312 13.28 3.16 4.36
C ALA A 312 12.94 1.88 3.61
N CYS A 313 11.66 1.69 3.28
CA CYS A 313 11.21 0.54 2.51
C CYS A 313 11.81 0.49 1.12
N VAL A 314 11.91 1.63 0.45
CA VAL A 314 12.44 1.70 -0.90
C VAL A 314 13.94 1.43 -0.94
N GLU A 315 14.72 2.07 -0.06
CA GLU A 315 16.16 1.88 0.04
C GLU A 315 16.50 0.43 0.35
N TYR A 316 15.72 -0.19 1.24
CA TYR A 316 15.91 -1.59 1.54
C TYR A 316 15.60 -2.49 0.33
N ILE A 317 14.46 -2.32 -0.32
CA ILE A 317 14.07 -3.16 -1.47
C ILE A 317 15.04 -2.99 -2.64
N SER A 318 15.54 -1.77 -2.85
CA SER A 318 16.37 -1.44 -4.01
C SER A 318 17.84 -1.75 -3.78
N CYS A 319 18.34 -1.47 -2.58
CA CYS A 319 19.78 -1.44 -2.27
C CYS A 319 20.17 -2.35 -1.11
N LYS A 320 19.21 -2.98 -0.41
CA LYS A 320 19.41 -3.71 0.86
C LYS A 320 20.11 -2.84 1.93
N ARG A 321 19.90 -1.52 1.88
CA ARG A 321 20.47 -0.55 2.82
C ARG A 321 19.45 -0.15 3.86
N MET A 322 19.81 -0.30 5.14
CA MET A 322 19.04 0.19 6.29
C MET A 322 19.86 1.06 7.23
N ASP A 323 21.19 0.91 7.21
CA ASP A 323 22.09 1.46 8.24
C ASP A 323 22.10 2.99 8.30
N ASP A 324 21.87 3.64 7.17
CA ASP A 324 21.91 5.10 7.04
C ASP A 324 20.56 5.78 7.32
N ILE A 325 19.52 5.00 7.63
CA ILE A 325 18.15 5.50 7.70
C ILE A 325 17.81 5.90 9.14
N HIS A 326 18.12 7.16 9.45
CA HIS A 326 17.78 7.76 10.73
C HIS A 326 16.33 8.23 10.74
N MET A 327 15.45 7.38 11.27
CA MET A 327 14.10 7.82 11.64
C MET A 327 14.17 8.70 12.89
N THR A 328 13.75 9.95 12.76
CA THR A 328 13.61 10.89 13.88
C THR A 328 12.31 10.59 14.61
N GLU A 329 12.32 10.63 15.95
CA GLU A 329 11.07 10.62 16.73
C GLU A 329 10.33 11.93 16.45
N VAL A 330 9.26 11.84 15.66
CA VAL A 330 8.36 12.98 15.41
C VAL A 330 7.15 12.82 16.32
N PRO A 331 6.88 13.77 17.23
CA PRO A 331 5.63 13.75 17.98
C PRO A 331 4.47 13.88 16.99
N LEU A 332 3.50 12.97 17.06
CA LEU A 332 2.29 13.05 16.24
C LEU A 332 1.26 13.87 17.02
N ASP A 333 1.04 15.11 16.61
CA ASP A 333 0.02 15.96 17.22
C ASP A 333 -1.39 15.42 16.91
N ILE A 334 -2.16 15.22 17.97
CA ILE A 334 -3.55 14.78 17.93
C ILE A 334 -4.43 16.02 18.04
N LEU A 335 -5.27 16.25 17.04
CA LEU A 335 -6.15 17.42 16.97
C LEU A 335 -7.45 17.16 17.74
N PRO A 336 -8.04 18.18 18.40
CA PRO A 336 -9.18 17.98 19.30
C PRO A 336 -10.46 17.53 18.58
N ASP A 337 -10.64 17.95 17.34
CA ASP A 337 -11.82 17.70 16.49
C ASP A 337 -11.72 16.43 15.63
N GLU A 338 -10.68 15.62 15.84
CA GLU A 338 -10.59 14.30 15.21
C GLU A 338 -11.54 13.30 15.86
N SER A 339 -11.94 12.28 15.09
CA SER A 339 -12.69 11.15 15.62
C SER A 339 -11.87 10.40 16.67
N GLU A 340 -12.55 9.89 17.70
CA GLU A 340 -11.89 9.14 18.79
C GLU A 340 -11.11 7.94 18.25
N GLU A 341 -11.58 7.31 17.17
CA GLU A 341 -10.86 6.24 16.51
C GLU A 341 -9.53 6.71 15.90
N SER A 342 -9.50 7.88 15.25
CA SER A 342 -8.27 8.44 14.69
C SER A 342 -7.28 8.81 15.80
N LYS A 343 -7.77 9.41 16.89
CA LYS A 343 -6.95 9.73 18.08
C LYS A 343 -6.30 8.49 18.67
N ASN A 344 -7.10 7.43 18.86
CA ASN A 344 -6.61 6.17 19.37
C ASN A 344 -5.59 5.50 18.44
N CYS A 345 -5.80 5.56 17.13
CA CYS A 345 -4.85 5.04 16.14
C CYS A 345 -3.52 5.82 16.18
N LEU A 346 -3.56 7.15 16.26
CA LEU A 346 -2.37 7.99 16.41
C LEU A 346 -1.60 7.65 17.68
N CYS A 347 -2.29 7.44 18.81
CA CYS A 347 -1.65 6.98 20.05
C CYS A 347 -0.90 5.65 19.85
N VAL A 348 -1.51 4.67 19.16
CA VAL A 348 -0.85 3.39 18.85
C VAL A 348 0.38 3.60 17.97
N TYR A 349 0.32 4.51 16.99
CA TYR A 349 1.46 4.84 16.15
C TYR A 349 2.60 5.49 16.92
N VAL A 350 2.33 6.45 17.81
CA VAL A 350 3.38 7.04 18.66
C VAL A 350 4.09 5.96 19.49
N HIS A 351 3.33 5.04 20.10
CA HIS A 351 3.93 3.95 20.89
C HIS A 351 4.71 2.97 20.02
N SER A 352 4.19 2.64 18.85
CA SER A 352 4.84 1.74 17.88
C SER A 352 6.16 2.32 17.39
N LEU A 353 6.19 3.62 17.05
CA LEU A 353 7.39 4.32 16.63
C LEU A 353 8.44 4.36 17.74
N ARG A 354 8.04 4.70 18.97
CA ARG A 354 8.95 4.68 20.13
C ARG A 354 9.58 3.31 20.36
N LEU A 355 8.79 2.26 20.20
CA LEU A 355 9.27 0.89 20.33
C LEU A 355 10.29 0.56 19.24
N VAL A 356 9.98 0.85 17.98
CA VAL A 356 10.87 0.59 16.83
C VAL A 356 12.16 1.42 16.91
N LEU A 357 12.09 2.64 17.44
CA LEU A 357 13.25 3.52 17.61
C LEU A 357 14.10 3.18 18.85
N ASN A 358 13.60 2.34 19.76
CA ASN A 358 14.33 1.96 20.96
C ASN A 358 15.63 1.22 20.61
N PRO A 359 16.80 1.64 21.12
CA PRO A 359 18.09 1.02 20.80
C PRO A 359 18.14 -0.48 21.11
N THR A 360 17.52 -0.91 22.21
CA THR A 360 17.45 -2.33 22.60
C THR A 360 16.65 -3.12 21.58
N PHE A 361 15.51 -2.58 21.12
CA PHE A 361 14.71 -3.23 20.08
C PHE A 361 15.52 -3.35 18.79
N LYS A 362 16.22 -2.28 18.37
CA LYS A 362 17.09 -2.30 17.19
C LYS A 362 18.16 -3.40 17.28
N GLN A 363 18.82 -3.55 18.42
CA GLN A 363 19.83 -4.59 18.63
C GLN A 363 19.24 -6.00 18.54
N MET A 364 18.07 -6.23 19.15
CA MET A 364 17.39 -7.52 19.07
C MET A 364 17.02 -7.89 17.63
N VAL A 365 16.61 -6.92 16.80
CA VAL A 365 16.25 -7.24 15.41
C VAL A 365 17.47 -7.59 14.56
N VAL A 366 18.59 -6.86 14.73
CA VAL A 366 19.82 -7.13 13.98
C VAL A 366 20.32 -8.55 14.24
N ILE A 367 20.29 -9.02 15.49
CA ILE A 367 20.75 -10.36 15.88
C ILE A 367 19.91 -11.47 15.22
N GLY A 368 18.58 -11.29 15.12
CA GLY A 368 17.70 -12.30 14.53
C GLY A 368 17.77 -12.41 13.00
N CYS A 369 18.23 -11.36 12.32
CA CYS A 369 18.34 -11.34 10.85
C CYS A 369 19.56 -12.07 10.31
N ASP A 370 20.64 -12.17 11.08
CA ASP A 370 21.86 -12.87 10.65
C ASP A 370 21.69 -14.41 10.69
N GLU A 371 20.76 -14.93 11.50
CA GLU A 371 20.58 -16.37 11.70
C GLU A 371 19.57 -17.02 10.74
N THR A 372 18.71 -16.23 10.12
CA THR A 372 17.72 -16.74 9.17
C THR A 372 17.97 -16.05 7.84
N ASP A 373 18.27 -16.79 6.77
CA ASP A 373 18.38 -16.29 5.37
C ASP A 373 17.08 -15.61 4.84
N MET A 374 16.17 -15.20 5.72
CA MET A 374 14.96 -14.46 5.45
C MET A 374 15.30 -12.99 5.22
N VAL A 375 15.06 -12.52 3.99
CA VAL A 375 15.19 -11.12 3.57
C VAL A 375 14.37 -10.21 4.50
N PRO A 376 15.00 -9.39 5.36
CA PRO A 376 14.25 -8.62 6.34
C PRO A 376 13.63 -7.37 5.70
N THR A 377 12.38 -7.46 5.24
CA THR A 377 11.69 -6.26 4.72
C THR A 377 11.49 -5.27 5.87
N PRO A 378 11.68 -3.95 5.75
CA PRO A 378 11.43 -2.97 6.82
C PRO A 378 9.97 -2.94 7.32
N ILE A 379 9.03 -3.40 6.50
CA ILE A 379 7.66 -3.73 6.95
C ILE A 379 7.67 -5.01 7.80
N TYR A 380 8.47 -6.01 7.43
CA TYR A 380 8.79 -7.19 8.23
C TYR A 380 9.57 -6.89 9.54
N PHE A 381 10.36 -5.80 9.61
CA PHE A 381 11.04 -5.31 10.82
C PHE A 381 10.07 -4.75 11.87
N LEU A 382 8.94 -4.21 11.43
CA LEU A 382 7.80 -4.01 12.31
C LEU A 382 7.24 -5.40 12.70
N PHE A 383 7.04 -6.35 11.78
CA PHE A 383 6.18 -7.53 12.00
C PHE A 383 6.81 -8.73 12.74
N LEU A 384 8.12 -9.02 12.64
CA LEU A 384 8.71 -10.30 13.11
C LEU A 384 9.22 -10.31 14.56
N THR A 385 9.77 -9.22 15.07
CA THR A 385 10.61 -9.27 16.28
C THR A 385 9.82 -9.59 17.56
N PHE A 386 8.49 -9.44 17.58
CA PHE A 386 7.68 -9.69 18.77
C PHE A 386 7.34 -11.18 19.02
N ARG A 387 7.63 -12.09 18.08
CA ARG A 387 7.38 -13.53 18.30
C ARG A 387 8.38 -14.13 19.29
N ASN A 388 9.67 -13.84 19.13
CA ASN A 388 10.71 -14.52 19.90
C ASN A 388 10.82 -14.00 21.35
N THR A 389 10.47 -12.74 21.62
CA THR A 389 10.58 -12.17 22.96
C THR A 389 9.45 -12.58 23.92
N LEU A 390 8.38 -13.21 23.43
CA LEU A 390 7.24 -13.66 24.25
C LEU A 390 7.22 -15.17 24.50
N GLU A 391 8.05 -15.94 23.81
CA GLU A 391 8.24 -17.37 24.13
C GLU A 391 9.29 -17.55 25.24
N GLU A 392 10.05 -16.50 25.57
CA GLU A 392 11.09 -16.51 26.61
C GLU A 392 10.77 -15.63 27.84
N SER A 393 9.57 -15.04 27.94
CA SER A 393 9.06 -14.28 29.11
C SER A 393 7.64 -14.68 29.47
#